data_AF-A0A3P7KJ18-F1
#
_entry.id   AF-A0A3P7KJ18-F1
#
_cell.length_a   1.000
_cell.length_b   1.000
_cell.length_c   1.000
_cell.angle_alpha   90.00
_cell.angle_beta   90.00
_cell.angle_gamma   90.00
#
_symmetry.space_group_name_H-M   'P 1'
#
loop_
_entity.id
_entity.type
_entity.pdbx_description
1 polymer ?
#
loop_
_entity_poly.entity_id
_entity_poly.type
_entity_poly.pdbx_seq_one_letter_code
_entity_poly.pdbx_strand_id
1 'polypeptide(L)'
;MSSGDHVAMTMLAMAETLRQLQPPKVKMAIKCAKGALTLSLSPEMAAHVKFQLGKLYFFYTENLELALQYLDSAYDMMTRMGEYFIQPRLEALVLI
;
A
#
# COMPACT_ATOMS: atom_id res chain seq x y z
N MET A 1 -17.03 5.58 -2.40
CA MET A 1 -16.15 4.44 -2.14
C MET A 1 -16.91 3.18 -2.52
N SER A 2 -16.28 2.30 -3.30
CA SER A 2 -16.89 1.01 -3.68
C SER A 2 -16.95 0.07 -2.47
N SER A 3 -17.77 -1.00 -2.53
CA SER A 3 -17.74 -2.05 -1.51
C SER A 3 -16.34 -2.65 -1.33
N GLY A 4 -15.60 -2.81 -2.44
CA GLY A 4 -14.20 -3.28 -2.42
C GLY A 4 -13.26 -2.33 -1.68
N ASP A 5 -13.48 -1.02 -1.77
CA ASP A 5 -12.64 -0.02 -1.09
C ASP A 5 -12.76 -0.12 0.43
N HIS A 6 -13.97 -0.36 0.95
CA HIS A 6 -14.18 -0.54 2.39
C HIS A 6 -13.51 -1.82 2.91
N VAL A 7 -13.59 -2.91 2.15
CA VAL A 7 -12.91 -4.15 2.49
C VAL A 7 -11.39 -3.94 2.45
N ALA A 8 -10.86 -3.29 1.42
CA ALA A 8 -9.43 -2.97 1.32
C ALA A 8 -8.93 -2.13 2.49
N MET A 9 -9.66 -1.08 2.88
CA MET A 9 -9.32 -0.28 4.06
C MET A 9 -9.26 -1.12 5.34
N THR A 10 -10.23 -2.02 5.51
CA THR A 10 -10.25 -2.94 6.66
C THR A 10 -9.03 -3.88 6.64
N MET A 11 -8.65 -4.38 5.46
CA MET A 11 -7.46 -5.22 5.29
C MET A 11 -6.16 -4.45 5.56
N LEU A 12 -6.07 -3.17 5.17
CA LEU A 12 -4.93 -2.32 5.50
C LEU A 12 -4.84 -2.01 7.00
N ALA A 13 -5.97 -1.75 7.66
CA ALA A 13 -6.00 -1.58 9.11
C ALA A 13 -5.56 -2.86 9.86
N MET A 14 -5.94 -4.04 9.33
CA MET A 14 -5.47 -5.32 9.85
C MET A 14 -3.96 -5.50 9.61
N ALA A 15 -3.47 -5.13 8.43
CA ALA A 15 -2.04 -5.17 8.12
C ALA A 15 -1.22 -4.31 9.09
N GLU A 16 -1.70 -3.11 9.39
CA GLU A 16 -1.07 -2.19 10.34
C GLU A 16 -1.08 -2.77 11.77
N THR A 17 -2.20 -3.34 12.20
CA THR A 17 -2.29 -4.01 13.51
C THR A 17 -1.27 -5.15 13.61
N LEU A 18 -1.17 -5.99 12.57
CA LEU A 18 -0.23 -7.12 12.53
C LEU A 18 1.24 -6.66 12.53
N ARG A 19 1.55 -5.52 11.90
CA ARG A 19 2.87 -4.90 11.90
C ARG A 19 3.27 -4.41 13.30
N GLN A 20 2.32 -3.92 14.08
CA GLN A 20 2.55 -3.36 15.42
C GLN A 20 2.61 -4.42 16.55
N LEU A 21 2.23 -5.68 16.29
CA LEU A 21 2.33 -6.75 17.28
C LEU A 21 3.78 -6.98 17.76
N GLN A 22 3.92 -7.58 18.95
CA GLN A 22 5.21 -8.04 19.47
C GLN A 22 5.15 -9.56 19.70
N PRO A 23 5.85 -10.38 18.89
CA PRO A 23 6.67 -9.99 17.74
C PRO A 23 5.83 -9.55 16.51
N PRO A 24 6.37 -8.67 15.64
CA PRO A 24 5.68 -8.22 14.42
C PRO A 24 5.34 -9.37 13.48
N LYS A 25 4.10 -9.41 12.99
CA LYS A 25 3.63 -10.43 12.03
C LYS A 25 3.68 -9.92 10.59
N VAL A 26 4.85 -9.43 10.16
CA VAL A 26 5.07 -8.78 8.85
C VAL A 26 4.57 -9.62 7.68
N LYS A 27 4.85 -10.93 7.66
CA LYS A 27 4.38 -11.83 6.58
C LYS A 27 2.86 -11.84 6.45
N MET A 28 2.12 -11.72 7.57
CA MET A 28 0.66 -11.64 7.55
C MET A 28 0.20 -10.24 7.12
N ALA A 29 0.87 -9.18 7.59
CA ALA A 29 0.58 -7.81 7.14
C ALA A 29 0.70 -7.66 5.61
N ILE A 30 1.77 -8.22 5.03
CA ILE A 30 1.96 -8.26 3.57
C ILE A 30 0.83 -9.03 2.89
N LYS A 31 0.39 -10.19 3.43
CA LYS A 31 -0.73 -10.96 2.86
C LYS A 31 -2.04 -10.17 2.89
N CYS A 32 -2.32 -9.42 3.96
CA CYS A 32 -3.50 -8.56 4.04
C CYS A 32 -3.46 -7.47 2.95
N ALA A 33 -2.34 -6.76 2.81
CA ALA A 33 -2.20 -5.73 1.77
C ALA A 33 -2.24 -6.31 0.35
N LYS A 34 -1.62 -7.47 0.10
CA LYS A 34 -1.71 -8.17 -1.20
C LYS A 34 -3.11 -8.64 -1.52
N GLY A 35 -3.85 -9.16 -0.54
CA GLY A 35 -5.23 -9.59 -0.71
C GLY A 35 -6.18 -8.42 -1.01
N ALA A 36 -5.90 -7.23 -0.49
CA ALA A 36 -6.68 -6.05 -0.85
C ALA A 36 -6.59 -5.73 -2.36
N LEU A 37 -5.44 -5.98 -3.01
CA LEU A 37 -5.27 -5.77 -4.46
C LEU A 37 -6.05 -6.77 -5.33
N THR A 38 -6.60 -7.85 -4.78
CA THR A 38 -7.45 -8.78 -5.55
C THR A 38 -8.91 -8.33 -5.61
N LEU A 39 -9.26 -7.27 -4.90
CA LEU A 39 -10.61 -6.70 -4.89
C LEU A 39 -10.79 -5.74 -6.08
N SER A 40 -12.05 -5.49 -6.43
CA SER A 40 -12.37 -4.39 -7.36
C SER A 40 -12.26 -3.07 -6.62
N LEU A 41 -11.15 -2.34 -6.83
CA LEU A 41 -10.84 -1.08 -6.16
C LEU A 41 -11.06 0.12 -7.06
N SER A 42 -11.39 1.25 -6.43
CA SER A 42 -11.21 2.55 -7.07
C SER A 42 -9.72 2.81 -7.36
N PRO A 43 -9.38 3.59 -8.40
CA PRO A 43 -7.99 3.95 -8.69
C PRO A 43 -7.24 4.50 -7.47
N GLU A 44 -7.90 5.35 -6.69
CA GLU A 44 -7.39 5.99 -5.48
C GLU A 44 -7.05 4.94 -4.42
N MET A 45 -7.96 3.99 -4.17
CA MET A 45 -7.72 2.92 -3.20
C MET A 45 -6.63 1.97 -3.67
N ALA A 46 -6.59 1.64 -4.96
CA ALA A 46 -5.53 0.80 -5.52
C ALA A 46 -4.15 1.46 -5.37
N ALA A 47 -4.03 2.77 -5.63
CA ALA A 47 -2.79 3.51 -5.39
C ALA A 47 -2.39 3.48 -3.91
N HIS A 48 -3.36 3.67 -3.00
CA HIS A 48 -3.11 3.62 -1.57
C HIS A 48 -2.64 2.24 -1.09
N VAL A 49 -3.31 1.16 -1.51
CA VAL A 49 -2.93 -0.22 -1.16
C VAL A 49 -1.53 -0.54 -1.70
N LYS A 50 -1.21 -0.15 -2.95
CA LYS A 50 0.13 -0.33 -3.53
C LYS A 50 1.20 0.42 -2.73
N PHE A 51 0.93 1.66 -2.33
CA PHE A 51 1.84 2.44 -1.51
C PHE A 51 2.12 1.77 -0.16
N GLN A 52 1.08 1.33 0.55
CA GLN A 52 1.26 0.63 1.83
C GLN A 52 1.98 -0.70 1.68
N LEU A 53 1.70 -1.45 0.60
CA LEU A 53 2.40 -2.70 0.30
C LEU A 53 3.88 -2.46 -0.02
N GLY A 54 4.18 -1.43 -0.81
CA GLY A 54 5.55 -0.99 -1.10
C GLY A 54 6.32 -0.67 0.18
N LYS A 55 5.72 0.09 1.11
CA LYS A 55 6.31 0.37 2.43
C LYS A 55 6.58 -0.89 3.25
N LEU A 56 5.65 -1.84 3.26
CA LEU A 56 5.86 -3.10 3.97
C LEU A 56 7.05 -3.88 3.41
N TYR A 57 7.19 -3.94 2.09
CA TYR A 57 8.36 -4.57 1.47
C TYR A 57 9.65 -3.81 1.73
N PHE A 58 9.64 -2.48 1.60
CA PHE A 58 10.81 -1.61 1.76
C PHE A 58 11.40 -1.68 3.17
N PHE A 59 10.56 -1.55 4.20
CA PHE A 59 11.05 -1.44 5.58
C PHE A 59 11.26 -2.78 6.29
N TYR A 60 10.59 -3.85 5.83
CA TYR A 60 10.51 -5.09 6.60
C TYR A 60 10.90 -6.35 5.82
N THR A 61 11.45 -6.20 4.61
CA THR A 61 11.94 -7.33 3.81
C THR A 61 13.21 -6.96 3.06
N GLU A 62 13.90 -7.96 2.51
CA GLU A 62 15.06 -7.77 1.63
C GLU A 62 14.67 -7.66 0.14
N ASN A 63 13.36 -7.64 -0.19
CA ASN A 63 12.86 -7.61 -1.56
C ASN A 63 12.74 -6.16 -2.08
N LEU A 64 13.86 -5.45 -2.17
CA LEU A 64 13.87 -4.04 -2.56
C LEU A 64 13.28 -3.81 -3.96
N GLU A 65 13.58 -4.67 -4.92
CA GLU A 65 13.05 -4.56 -6.29
C GLU A 65 11.51 -4.53 -6.29
N LEU A 66 10.89 -5.46 -5.56
CA LEU A 66 9.44 -5.54 -5.45
C LEU A 66 8.85 -4.35 -4.67
N ALA A 67 9.58 -3.84 -3.67
CA ALA A 67 9.20 -2.63 -2.95
C ALA A 67 9.11 -1.43 -3.92
N LEU A 68 10.15 -1.20 -4.70
CA LEU A 68 10.23 -0.10 -5.67
C LEU A 68 9.16 -0.24 -6.75
N GLN A 69 8.94 -1.44 -7.30
CA GLN A 69 7.87 -1.67 -8.28
C GLN A 69 6.48 -1.24 -7.77
N TYR A 70 6.15 -1.52 -6.50
CA TYR A 70 4.89 -1.07 -5.91
C TYR A 70 4.85 0.42 -5.62
N LEU A 71 5.96 1.00 -5.13
CA LEU A 71 6.08 2.44 -4.84
C LEU A 71 5.99 3.28 -6.11
N ASP A 72 6.72 2.91 -7.16
CA ASP A 72 6.67 3.55 -8.48
C ASP A 72 5.27 3.47 -9.05
N SER A 73 4.65 2.29 -9.03
CA SER A 73 3.29 2.14 -9.54
C SER A 73 2.27 2.99 -8.76
N ALA A 74 2.44 3.13 -7.44
CA ALA A 74 1.59 3.99 -6.63
C ALA A 74 1.81 5.48 -6.98
N TYR A 75 3.07 5.91 -7.10
CA TYR A 75 3.44 7.27 -7.49
C TYR A 75 2.86 7.65 -8.86
N ASP A 76 2.99 6.76 -9.85
CA ASP A 76 2.49 6.99 -11.20
C ASP A 76 0.96 7.16 -11.22
N MET A 77 0.26 6.33 -10.44
CA MET A 77 -1.19 6.42 -10.30
C MET A 77 -1.61 7.74 -9.64
N MET A 78 -0.97 8.11 -8.53
CA MET A 78 -1.25 9.36 -7.81
C MET A 78 -0.95 10.59 -8.67
N THR A 79 0.11 10.55 -9.49
CA THR A 79 0.47 11.65 -10.40
C THR A 79 -0.62 11.90 -11.44
N ARG A 80 -1.24 10.84 -11.97
CA ARG A 80 -2.33 10.95 -12.96
C ARG A 80 -3.64 11.47 -12.35
N MET A 81 -3.79 11.43 -11.02
CA MET A 81 -4.99 11.88 -10.31
C MET A 81 -4.95 13.38 -9.93
N GLY A 82 -3.88 14.09 -10.24
CA GLY A 82 -3.77 15.54 -10.04
C GLY A 82 -3.46 15.95 -8.59
N GLU A 83 -3.78 17.19 -8.23
CA GLU A 83 -3.29 17.83 -7.00
C GLU A 83 -3.87 17.26 -5.70
N TYR A 84 -4.98 16.52 -5.77
CA TYR A 84 -5.61 15.90 -4.59
C TYR A 84 -4.68 14.91 -3.86
N PHE A 85 -3.66 14.39 -4.54
CA PHE A 85 -2.74 13.38 -4.00
C PHE A 85 -1.30 13.88 -3.77
N ILE A 86 -1.08 15.20 -3.68
CA ILE A 86 0.27 15.76 -3.49
C ILE A 86 0.99 15.13 -2.29
N GLN A 87 0.33 15.03 -1.14
CA GLN A 87 0.97 14.53 0.07
C GLN A 87 1.33 13.03 0.01
N PRO A 88 0.41 12.12 -0.35
CA PRO A 88 0.76 10.71 -0.61
C PRO A 88 1.84 10.54 -1.68
N ARG A 89 1.84 11.38 -2.72
CA ARG A 89 2.85 11.38 -3.79
C ARG A 89 4.24 11.77 -3.28
N LEU A 90 4.32 12.79 -2.42
CA LEU A 90 5.59 13.20 -1.80
C LEU A 90 6.13 12.11 -0.87
N GLU A 91 5.27 11.43 -0.12
CA GLU A 91 5.68 10.30 0.72
C GLU A 91 6.18 9.10 -0.09
N ALA A 92 5.61 8.85 -1.27
CA ALA A 92 6.14 7.85 -2.19
C ALA A 92 7.51 8.26 -2.76
N LEU A 93 7.65 9.52 -3.17
CA LEU A 93 8.88 10.04 -3.77
C LEU A 93 10.10 9.95 -2.84
N VAL A 94 9.94 10.09 -1.53
CA VAL A 94 11.06 9.99 -0.58
C VAL A 94 11.55 8.55 -0.36
N LEU A 95 10.83 7.55 -0.87
CA LEU A 95 11.17 6.13 -0.74
C LEU A 95 11.69 5.51 -2.05
N ILE A 96 11.67 6.27 -3.15
CA ILE A 96 12.14 5.90 -4.50
C ILE A 96 13.44 6.65 -4.75
#